data_AF-A0A1V4QDF5-F1
#
_entry.id   AF-A0A1V4QDF5-F1
#
_cell.length_a   1.000
_cell.length_b   1.000
_cell.length_c   1.000
_cell.angle_alpha   90.00
_cell.angle_beta   90.00
_cell.angle_gamma   90.00
#
_symmetry.space_group_name_H-M   'P 1'
#
loop_
_entity.id
_entity.type
_entity.pdbx_description
1 polymer ?
#
loop_
_entity_poly.entity_id
_entity_poly.type
_entity_poly.pdbx_seq_one_letter_code
_entity_poly.pdbx_strand_id
1 'polypeptide(L)'
;MVRVIDVMAKRPLLQERLTHEIADFLMKYLKPMGVLVVIEAEHLCLSMIGVKKPGTRTVTSAIRGVMRSAPTRAEAFSLIKGK
;
A
#
# COMPACT_ATOMS: atom_id res chain seq x y z
N MET A 1 3.72 -2.61 -14.31
CA MET A 1 3.47 -2.42 -12.87
C MET A 1 2.00 -2.64 -12.52
N VAL A 2 1.06 -1.88 -13.10
CA VAL A 2 -0.39 -1.99 -12.80
C VAL A 2 -0.93 -3.42 -12.96
N ARG A 3 -0.65 -4.09 -14.08
CA ARG A 3 -1.09 -5.48 -14.33
C ARG A 3 -0.60 -6.49 -13.28
N VAL A 4 0.59 -6.29 -12.73
CA VAL A 4 1.15 -7.20 -11.72
C VAL A 4 0.42 -7.02 -10.39
N ILE A 5 0.18 -5.77 -10.00
CA ILE A 5 -0.57 -5.43 -8.79
C ILE A 5 -2.00 -5.98 -8.89
N ASP A 6 -2.65 -5.84 -10.05
CA ASP A 6 -3.99 -6.38 -10.29
C ASP A 6 -4.03 -7.91 -10.15
N VAL A 7 -3.05 -8.62 -10.69
CA VAL A 7 -2.95 -10.08 -10.52
C VAL A 7 -2.70 -10.46 -9.05
N MET A 8 -1.84 -9.74 -8.34
CA MET A 8 -1.55 -9.99 -6.92
C MET A 8 -2.78 -9.77 -6.03
N ALA A 9 -3.69 -8.86 -6.41
CA ALA A 9 -4.90 -8.53 -5.66
C ALA A 9 -6.08 -9.51 -5.89
N LYS A 10 -6.03 -10.38 -6.91
CA LYS A 10 -7.12 -11.31 -7.27
C LYS A 10 -7.17 -12.58 -6.41
N ARG A 11 -7.16 -12.42 -5.09
CA ARG A 11 -7.32 -13.52 -4.11
C ARG A 11 -7.73 -12.97 -2.74
N PRO A 12 -8.27 -13.81 -1.82
CA PRO A 12 -8.56 -13.40 -0.45
C PRO A 12 -7.27 -12.95 0.27
N LEU A 13 -7.24 -11.72 0.75
CA LEU A 13 -6.05 -11.09 1.32
C LEU A 13 -6.41 -10.20 2.50
N LEU A 14 -5.42 -10.01 3.39
CA LEU A 14 -5.36 -8.88 4.30
C LEU A 14 -4.64 -7.74 3.60
N GLN A 15 -5.16 -6.51 3.67
CA GLN A 15 -4.61 -5.35 2.97
C GLN A 15 -3.14 -5.11 3.37
N GLU A 16 -2.82 -5.30 4.65
CA GLU A 16 -1.47 -5.18 5.22
C GLU A 16 -0.50 -6.15 4.54
N ARG A 17 -0.94 -7.40 4.30
CA ARG A 17 -0.11 -8.42 3.65
C ARG A 17 0.13 -8.07 2.18
N LEU A 18 -0.91 -7.65 1.46
CA LEU A 18 -0.78 -7.24 0.06
C LEU A 18 0.21 -6.08 -0.10
N THR A 19 0.13 -5.08 0.79
CA THR A 19 1.04 -3.92 0.79
C THR A 19 2.49 -4.33 0.96
N HIS A 20 2.78 -5.29 1.85
CA HIS A 20 4.12 -5.85 2.01
C HIS A 20 4.58 -6.67 0.82
N GLU A 21 3.74 -7.57 0.29
CA GLU A 21 4.07 -8.41 -0.85
C GLU A 21 4.41 -7.57 -2.09
N ILE A 22 3.69 -6.47 -2.35
CA ILE A 22 4.00 -5.56 -3.45
C ILE A 22 5.37 -4.91 -3.24
N ALA A 23 5.65 -4.40 -2.03
CA ALA A 23 6.94 -3.78 -1.74
C ALA A 23 8.11 -4.76 -1.91
N ASP A 24 7.96 -6.00 -1.43
CA ASP A 24 8.98 -7.04 -1.52
C ASP A 24 9.16 -7.54 -2.97
N PHE A 25 8.06 -7.65 -3.72
CA PHE A 25 8.10 -7.95 -5.15
C PHE A 25 8.90 -6.89 -5.92
N LEU A 26 8.62 -5.60 -5.69
CA LEU A 26 9.32 -4.50 -6.35
C LEU A 26 10.81 -4.49 -5.99
N MET A 27 11.14 -4.68 -4.71
CA MET A 27 12.54 -4.81 -4.28
C MET A 27 13.26 -5.97 -4.98
N LYS A 28 12.61 -7.13 -5.10
CA LYS A 28 13.21 -8.34 -5.67
C LYS A 28 13.46 -8.22 -7.17
N TYR A 29 12.49 -7.73 -7.94
CA TYR A 29 12.54 -7.77 -9.40
C TYR A 29 13.10 -6.50 -10.04
N LEU A 30 12.89 -5.33 -9.42
CA LEU A 30 13.42 -4.06 -9.95
C LEU A 30 14.74 -3.65 -9.33
N LYS A 31 15.14 -4.26 -8.20
CA LYS A 31 16.35 -3.92 -7.43
C LYS A 31 16.58 -2.41 -7.22
N PRO A 32 15.54 -1.63 -6.83
CA PRO A 32 15.70 -0.21 -6.58
C PRO A 32 16.46 0.01 -5.26
N MET A 33 16.98 1.22 -5.08
CA MET A 33 17.58 1.63 -3.80
C MET A 33 16.55 1.67 -2.66
N GLY A 34 15.26 1.88 -2.96
CA GLY A 34 14.19 1.87 -1.98
C GLY A 34 12.80 1.92 -2.63
N VAL A 35 11.78 1.55 -1.86
CA VAL A 35 10.38 1.49 -2.30
C VAL A 35 9.49 2.00 -1.17
N LEU A 36 8.50 2.80 -1.53
CA LEU A 36 7.36 3.18 -0.69
C LEU A 36 6.09 2.72 -1.40
N VAL A 37 5.29 1.88 -0.74
CA VAL A 37 3.95 1.48 -1.19
C VAL A 37 2.94 2.03 -0.21
N VAL A 38 1.91 2.70 -0.71
CA VAL A 38 0.76 3.16 0.07
C VAL A 38 -0.50 2.64 -0.63
N ILE A 39 -1.37 1.99 0.13
CA ILE A 39 -2.66 1.50 -0.36
C ILE A 39 -3.75 2.09 0.53
N GLU A 40 -4.68 2.80 -0.09
CA GLU A 40 -5.92 3.26 0.51
C GLU A 40 -7.08 2.48 -0.10
N ALA A 41 -7.88 1.84 0.73
CA ALA A 41 -9.03 1.05 0.29
C ALA A 41 -10.20 1.15 1.27
N GLU A 42 -11.41 1.06 0.74
CA GLU A 42 -12.62 0.87 1.53
C GLU A 42 -12.99 -0.62 1.57
N HIS A 43 -13.28 -1.13 2.75
CA HIS A 43 -13.64 -2.54 2.95
C HIS A 43 -15.15 -2.69 2.96
N LEU A 44 -15.70 -3.22 1.86
CA LEU A 44 -17.16 -3.41 1.72
C LEU A 44 -17.76 -4.28 2.83
N CYS A 45 -17.01 -5.23 3.39
CA CYS A 45 -17.45 -6.01 4.54
C CYS A 45 -17.70 -5.16 5.80
N LEU A 46 -16.99 -4.04 5.98
CA LEU A 46 -17.22 -3.08 7.08
C LEU A 46 -18.31 -2.06 6.75
N SER A 47 -18.49 -1.76 5.47
CA SER A 47 -19.53 -0.82 4.99
C SER A 47 -20.91 -1.47 4.92
N MET A 48 -20.99 -2.76 4.60
CA MET A 48 -22.25 -3.48 4.34
C MET A 48 -22.65 -4.45 5.46
N ILE A 49 -21.69 -4.97 6.24
CA ILE A 49 -21.93 -6.02 7.25
C ILE A 49 -21.42 -5.53 8.62
N GLY A 50 -22.18 -5.78 9.69
CA GLY A 50 -21.77 -5.40 11.06
C GLY A 50 -22.04 -3.94 11.43
N VAL A 51 -21.01 -3.19 11.87
CA VAL A 51 -21.11 -1.83 12.46
C VAL A 51 -21.54 -0.75 11.43
N LYS A 52 -21.62 -1.11 10.14
CA LYS A 52 -22.13 -0.26 9.04
C LYS A 52 -21.57 1.16 9.09
N LYS A 53 -20.25 1.28 8.96
CA LYS A 53 -19.55 2.58 8.87
C LYS A 53 -19.12 2.84 7.42
N PRO A 54 -20.04 3.25 6.54
CA PRO A 54 -19.72 3.56 5.16
C PRO A 54 -18.67 4.68 5.08
N GLY A 55 -17.79 4.59 4.09
CA GLY A 55 -16.70 5.57 3.90
C GLY A 55 -15.52 5.38 4.85
N THR A 56 -15.48 4.30 5.65
CA THR A 56 -14.28 3.96 6.43
C THR A 56 -13.18 3.49 5.47
N ARG A 57 -12.14 4.29 5.33
CA ARG A 57 -10.96 3.95 4.53
C ARG A 57 -9.83 3.49 5.42
N THR A 58 -9.22 2.36 5.05
CA THR A 58 -8.02 1.85 5.69
C THR A 58 -6.83 2.19 4.81
N VAL A 59 -5.85 2.87 5.40
CA VAL A 59 -4.58 3.20 4.73
C VAL A 59 -3.49 2.30 5.32
N THR A 60 -2.80 1.58 4.45
CA THR A 60 -1.64 0.77 4.82
C THR A 60 -0.41 1.24 4.04
N SER A 61 0.77 1.03 4.61
CA SER A 61 2.03 1.38 3.94
C SER A 61 3.13 0.38 4.21
N ALA A 62 4.04 0.22 3.24
CA ALA A 62 5.24 -0.59 3.37
C ALA A 62 6.45 0.16 2.80
N ILE A 63 7.57 0.09 3.52
CA ILE A 63 8.77 0.87 3.23
C ILE A 63 9.99 -0.06 3.19
N ARG A 64 10.85 0.12 2.17
CA ARG A 64 12.08 -0.64 1.95
C ARG A 64 13.23 0.26 1.51
N GLY A 65 14.46 -0.17 1.81
CA GLY A 65 15.69 0.50 1.37
C GLY A 65 15.82 1.95 1.86
N VAL A 66 16.37 2.82 1.02
CA VAL A 66 16.66 4.23 1.34
C VAL A 66 15.43 5.03 1.78
N MET A 67 14.22 4.60 1.40
CA MET A 67 12.96 5.22 1.81
C MET A 67 12.67 5.07 3.32
N ARG A 68 13.44 4.27 4.06
CA ARG A 68 13.37 4.21 5.53
C ARG A 68 13.91 5.47 6.21
N SER A 69 14.74 6.25 5.51
CA SER A 69 15.25 7.53 5.99
C SER A 69 14.10 8.49 6.27
N ALA A 70 14.09 9.11 7.45
CA ALA A 70 13.05 10.04 7.86
C ALA A 70 12.83 11.21 6.88
N PRO A 71 13.88 11.92 6.39
CA PRO A 71 13.70 13.01 5.42
C PRO A 71 13.08 12.55 4.09
N THR A 72 13.60 11.48 3.49
CA THR A 72 13.10 10.93 2.22
C THR A 72 11.66 10.44 2.34
N ARG A 73 11.32 9.82 3.47
CA ARG A 73 9.94 9.38 3.77
C ARG A 73 8.99 10.57 3.86
N ALA A 74 9.38 11.65 4.55
CA ALA A 74 8.55 12.83 4.72
C ALA A 74 8.26 13.51 3.36
N GLU A 75 9.28 13.65 2.52
CA GLU A 75 9.14 14.16 1.15
C GLU A 75 8.18 13.30 0.32
N ALA A 76 8.35 11.98 0.33
CA ALA A 76 7.49 11.07 -0.41
C ALA A 76 6.02 11.12 0.05
N PHE A 77 5.76 11.18 1.36
CA PHE A 77 4.40 11.36 1.87
C PHE A 77 3.80 12.71 1.51
N SER A 78 4.61 13.78 1.44
CA SER A 78 4.15 15.09 0.97
C SER A 78 3.69 15.05 -0.48
N LEU A 79 4.40 14.30 -1.34
CA LEU A 79 4.02 14.13 -2.75
C LEU A 79 2.74 13.30 -2.92
N ILE A 80 2.56 12.25 -2.10
CA ILE A 80 1.39 11.37 -2.15
C ILE A 80 0.12 12.08 -1.67
N LYS A 81 0.22 12.89 -0.62
CA LYS A 81 -0.95 13.58 -0.08
C LYS A 81 -1.50 14.67 -1.00
N GLY A 82 -0.69 15.16 -1.94
CA GLY A 82 -1.03 16.32 -2.77
C GLY A 82 -1.21 17.58 -1.92
N LYS A 83 -0.69 18.69 -2.40
CA LYS A 83 -1.46 19.93 -2.24
C LYS A 83 -2.48 19.97 -3.36
#